data_AF-A0A3M0ZKE3-F1
#
_entry.id   AF-A0A3M0ZKE3-F1
#
_cell.length_a   1.000
_cell.length_b   1.000
_cell.length_c   1.000
_cell.angle_alpha   90.00
_cell.angle_beta   90.00
_cell.angle_gamma   90.00
#
_symmetry.space_group_name_H-M   'P 1'
#
loop_
_entity.id
_entity.type
_entity.pdbx_description
1 polymer ?
#
loop_
_entity_poly.entity_id
_entity_poly.type
_entity_poly.pdbx_seq_one_letter_code
_entity_poly.pdbx_strand_id
1 'polypeptide(L)'
;MPDREVESIRDLLYYQYAKIMAKSAFRTDDGQAAKRQHYGFIKETLRALKNGKKTWSEITREDKQLVEKEKKCFYCGSEDDLQWEHIVPKSIRIKCKCSTCHTIQAIHNMIRACKSCNLAKRTMGLYEFFKAKYPDDTKFYDRIPPLLEKKYLKTIWNCHECAGTLDVGDLDGDGRITVLDIDQILHRSTTS
;
A
#
# COMPACT_ATOMS: atom_id res chain seq x y z
N MET A 1 2.35 16.03 -3.48
CA MET A 1 3.22 15.98 -2.29
C MET A 1 2.41 15.63 -1.06
N PRO A 2 2.97 14.78 -0.17
CA PRO A 2 2.41 14.59 1.16
C PRO A 2 2.47 15.91 1.97
N ASP A 3 1.77 15.96 3.10
CA ASP A 3 1.82 17.11 4.02
C ASP A 3 3.28 17.35 4.47
N ARG A 4 3.64 18.59 4.86
CA ARG A 4 4.95 18.90 5.45
C ARG A 4 5.25 18.04 6.68
N GLU A 5 4.22 17.52 7.35
CA GLU A 5 4.32 16.63 8.51
C GLU A 5 4.72 15.17 8.18
N VAL A 6 4.93 14.84 6.90
CA VAL A 6 5.37 13.52 6.44
C VAL A 6 6.87 13.55 6.18
N GLU A 7 7.62 12.99 7.12
CA GLU A 7 9.09 13.06 7.13
C GLU A 7 9.76 11.68 7.06
N SER A 8 8.96 10.61 7.12
CA SER A 8 9.42 9.23 7.17
C SER A 8 8.50 8.27 6.39
N ILE A 9 9.00 7.07 6.09
CA ILE A 9 8.19 5.96 5.59
C ILE A 9 6.99 5.70 6.51
N ARG A 10 7.20 5.71 7.83
CA ARG A 10 6.13 5.54 8.81
C ARG A 10 5.01 6.56 8.60
N ASP A 11 5.39 7.83 8.49
CA ASP A 11 4.43 8.91 8.29
C ASP A 11 3.71 8.79 6.96
N LEU A 12 4.44 8.38 5.92
CA LEU A 12 3.89 8.21 4.58
C LEU A 12 2.87 7.07 4.54
N LEU A 13 3.17 5.93 5.17
CA LEU A 13 2.24 4.81 5.34
C LEU A 13 0.97 5.25 6.10
N TYR A 14 1.13 5.98 7.21
CA TYR A 14 -0.01 6.53 7.95
C TYR A 14 -0.80 7.56 7.15
N TYR A 15 -0.13 8.40 6.36
CA TYR A 15 -0.78 9.41 5.54
C TYR A 15 -1.65 8.77 4.46
N GLN A 16 -1.16 7.74 3.76
CA GLN A 16 -1.97 6.99 2.80
C GLN A 16 -3.14 6.29 3.51
N TYR A 17 -2.90 5.65 4.65
CA TYR A 17 -3.97 5.02 5.42
C TYR A 17 -5.05 6.05 5.84
N ALA A 18 -4.65 7.23 6.31
CA ALA A 18 -5.55 8.32 6.67
C ALA A 18 -6.38 8.82 5.49
N LYS A 19 -5.79 8.92 4.27
CA LYS A 19 -6.55 9.24 3.04
C LYS A 19 -7.63 8.20 2.76
N ILE A 20 -7.31 6.91 2.89
CA ILE A 20 -8.30 5.83 2.67
C ILE A 20 -9.41 5.89 3.73
N MET A 21 -9.07 6.20 4.99
CA MET A 21 -10.08 6.40 6.05
C MET A 21 -11.02 7.55 5.72
N ALA A 22 -10.49 8.69 5.27
CA ALA A 22 -11.30 9.83 4.87
C ALA A 22 -12.25 9.46 3.73
N LYS A 23 -11.73 8.77 2.70
CA LYS A 23 -12.52 8.30 1.56
C LYS A 23 -13.69 7.40 2.02
N SER A 24 -13.42 6.51 2.96
CA SER A 24 -14.42 5.60 3.53
C SER A 24 -15.47 6.34 4.39
N ALA A 25 -15.04 7.29 5.23
CA ALA A 25 -15.91 8.00 6.17
C ALA A 25 -16.88 8.96 5.45
N PHE A 26 -16.43 9.60 4.38
CA PHE A 26 -17.20 10.63 3.67
C PHE A 26 -17.80 10.13 2.35
N ARG A 27 -17.69 8.83 2.05
CA ARG A 27 -18.20 8.20 0.81
C ARG A 27 -17.83 9.01 -0.45
N THR A 28 -16.59 9.47 -0.50
CA THR A 28 -16.11 10.22 -1.67
C THR A 28 -15.55 9.22 -2.68
N ASP A 29 -16.02 9.27 -3.92
CA ASP A 29 -15.60 8.34 -4.97
C ASP A 29 -14.14 8.57 -5.40
N ASP A 30 -13.61 9.76 -5.13
CA ASP A 30 -12.27 10.21 -5.49
C ASP A 30 -11.44 10.66 -4.26
N GLY A 31 -10.19 10.18 -4.18
CA GLY A 31 -9.24 10.64 -3.16
C GLY A 31 -8.92 12.14 -3.26
N GLN A 32 -9.13 12.76 -4.43
CA GLN A 32 -8.99 14.20 -4.58
C GLN A 32 -10.12 14.99 -3.91
N ALA A 33 -11.37 14.51 -3.99
CA ALA A 33 -12.50 15.13 -3.28
C ALA A 33 -12.28 15.05 -1.77
N ALA A 34 -11.85 13.87 -1.27
CA ALA A 34 -11.48 13.69 0.13
C ALA A 34 -10.38 14.66 0.58
N LYS A 35 -9.29 14.82 -0.19
CA LYS A 35 -8.20 15.72 0.17
C LYS A 35 -8.61 17.19 0.13
N ARG A 36 -9.42 17.60 -0.85
CA ARG A 36 -9.88 19.00 -0.99
C ARG A 36 -10.89 19.40 0.09
N GLN A 37 -11.80 18.50 0.46
CA GLN A 37 -12.92 18.80 1.35
C GLN A 37 -12.65 18.38 2.81
N HIS A 38 -11.76 17.41 3.03
CA HIS A 38 -11.52 16.79 4.34
C HIS A 38 -10.04 16.72 4.71
N TYR A 39 -9.24 17.69 4.24
CA TYR A 39 -7.81 17.78 4.57
C TYR A 39 -7.57 17.77 6.09
N GLY A 40 -8.38 18.51 6.85
CA GLY A 40 -8.31 18.54 8.32
C GLY A 40 -8.45 17.16 8.94
N PHE A 41 -9.44 16.37 8.49
CA PHE A 41 -9.65 15.00 8.97
C PHE A 41 -8.46 14.08 8.67
N ILE A 42 -7.84 14.21 7.48
CA ILE A 42 -6.65 13.42 7.11
C ILE A 42 -5.49 13.76 8.06
N LYS A 43 -5.25 15.05 8.33
CA LYS A 43 -4.19 15.50 9.25
C LYS A 43 -4.43 15.05 10.68
N GLU A 44 -5.65 15.22 11.18
CA GLU A 44 -6.01 14.77 12.53
C GLU A 44 -5.82 13.26 12.67
N THR A 45 -6.23 12.49 11.65
CA THR A 45 -6.03 11.05 11.62
C THR A 45 -4.55 10.67 11.57
N LEU A 46 -3.74 11.34 10.73
CA LEU A 46 -2.29 11.14 10.69
C LEU A 46 -1.67 11.37 12.07
N ARG A 47 -1.95 12.51 12.70
CA ARG A 47 -1.41 12.86 14.02
C ARG A 47 -1.87 11.87 15.09
N ALA A 48 -3.12 11.43 15.04
CA ALA A 48 -3.66 10.42 15.95
C ALA A 48 -3.00 9.03 15.78
N LEU A 49 -2.61 8.66 14.56
CA LEU A 49 -1.84 7.44 14.30
C LEU A 49 -0.40 7.61 14.81
N LYS A 50 0.27 8.73 14.50
CA LYS A 50 1.65 9.02 14.95
C LYS A 50 1.80 9.00 16.46
N ASN A 51 0.84 9.56 17.21
CA ASN A 51 0.90 9.63 18.67
C ASN A 51 0.23 8.45 19.39
N GLY A 52 -0.19 7.42 18.66
CA GLY A 52 -0.82 6.22 19.24
C GLY A 52 -2.23 6.42 19.81
N LYS A 53 -2.85 7.61 19.67
CA LYS A 53 -4.27 7.82 20.04
C LYS A 53 -5.22 6.99 19.17
N LYS A 54 -4.75 6.56 18.00
CA LYS A 54 -5.47 5.70 17.08
C LYS A 54 -4.52 4.62 16.56
N THR A 55 -5.03 3.41 16.41
CA THR A 55 -4.38 2.33 15.67
C THR A 55 -5.15 2.10 14.37
N TRP A 56 -4.47 1.62 13.33
CA TRP A 56 -5.19 1.13 12.15
C TRP A 56 -6.01 -0.13 12.50
N SER A 57 -6.97 -0.48 11.66
CA SER A 57 -7.80 -1.67 11.90
C SER A 57 -6.98 -2.95 11.91
N GLU A 58 -7.48 -3.99 12.56
CA GLU A 58 -6.99 -5.36 12.35
C GLU A 58 -7.18 -5.79 10.90
N ILE A 59 -6.21 -6.51 10.34
CA ILE A 59 -6.20 -6.94 8.93
C ILE A 59 -7.34 -7.92 8.58
N THR A 60 -7.87 -8.61 9.59
CA THR A 60 -8.99 -9.54 9.47
C THR A 60 -10.26 -8.87 8.93
N ARG A 61 -10.42 -7.56 9.15
CA ARG A 61 -11.53 -6.79 8.57
C ARG A 61 -11.43 -6.73 7.06
N GLU A 62 -10.24 -6.47 6.52
CA GLU A 62 -10.02 -6.41 5.08
C GLU A 62 -10.13 -7.80 4.44
N ASP A 63 -9.73 -8.87 5.12
CA ASP A 63 -9.93 -10.23 4.61
C ASP A 63 -11.40 -10.60 4.49
N LYS A 64 -12.22 -10.26 5.48
CA LYS A 64 -13.68 -10.46 5.40
C LYS A 64 -14.29 -9.71 4.22
N GLN A 65 -13.91 -8.44 4.05
CA GLN A 65 -14.35 -7.63 2.91
C GLN A 65 -13.91 -8.21 1.56
N LEU A 66 -12.75 -8.87 1.51
CA LEU A 66 -12.26 -9.52 0.30
C LEU A 66 -13.10 -10.77 -0.04
N VAL A 67 -13.51 -11.55 0.97
CA VAL A 67 -14.39 -12.72 0.79
C VAL A 67 -15.78 -12.31 0.28
N GLU A 68 -16.30 -11.18 0.78
CA GLU A 68 -17.62 -10.65 0.39
C GLU A 68 -17.62 -9.97 -0.98
N LYS A 69 -16.45 -9.64 -1.55
CA LYS A 69 -16.35 -8.91 -2.81
C LYS A 69 -16.63 -9.79 -4.02
N GLU A 70 -17.13 -9.16 -5.08
CA GLU A 70 -17.28 -9.81 -6.39
C GLU A 70 -15.96 -10.40 -6.88
N LYS A 71 -16.04 -11.56 -7.55
CA LYS A 71 -14.89 -12.26 -8.14
C LYS A 71 -14.38 -11.51 -9.37
N LYS A 72 -13.65 -10.41 -9.12
CA LYS A 72 -13.02 -9.55 -10.12
C LYS A 72 -11.55 -9.33 -9.79
N CYS A 73 -10.76 -9.03 -10.81
CA CYS A 73 -9.37 -8.64 -10.68
C CYS A 73 -9.27 -7.33 -9.89
N PHE A 74 -8.52 -7.34 -8.78
CA PHE A 74 -8.33 -6.14 -7.95
C PHE A 74 -7.53 -5.03 -8.63
N TYR A 75 -6.85 -5.33 -9.74
CA TYR A 75 -6.06 -4.34 -10.49
C TYR A 75 -6.78 -3.72 -11.69
N CYS A 76 -7.75 -4.41 -12.29
CA CYS A 76 -8.41 -3.92 -13.52
C CYS A 76 -9.92 -4.16 -13.58
N GLY A 77 -10.49 -4.97 -12.69
CA GLY A 77 -11.92 -5.29 -12.68
C GLY A 77 -12.37 -6.42 -13.59
N SER A 78 -11.49 -7.01 -14.41
CA SER A 78 -11.82 -8.18 -15.25
C SER A 78 -12.29 -9.38 -14.41
N GLU A 79 -13.23 -10.16 -14.92
CA GLU A 79 -13.74 -11.39 -14.31
C GLU A 79 -12.99 -12.64 -14.81
N ASP A 80 -12.10 -12.47 -15.79
CA ASP A 80 -11.46 -13.56 -16.52
C ASP A 80 -10.11 -13.96 -15.91
N ASP A 81 -9.76 -15.24 -16.06
CA ASP A 81 -8.45 -15.82 -15.71
C ASP A 81 -7.93 -15.41 -14.32
N LEU A 82 -8.83 -15.40 -13.33
CA LEU A 82 -8.52 -14.94 -11.98
C LEU A 82 -7.69 -15.95 -11.20
N GLN A 83 -6.56 -15.48 -10.69
CA GLN A 83 -5.59 -16.23 -9.90
C GLN A 83 -5.38 -15.57 -8.55
N TRP A 84 -4.89 -16.35 -7.58
CA TRP A 84 -4.40 -15.78 -6.34
C TRP A 84 -3.00 -15.21 -6.54
N GLU A 85 -2.82 -13.95 -6.14
CA GLU A 85 -1.55 -13.21 -6.27
C GLU A 85 -1.13 -12.63 -4.91
N HIS A 86 0.19 -12.52 -4.70
CA HIS A 86 0.76 -11.84 -3.55
C HIS A 86 0.94 -10.35 -3.85
N ILE A 87 0.35 -9.46 -3.04
CA ILE A 87 0.43 -8.01 -3.26
C ILE A 87 1.89 -7.54 -3.05
N VAL A 88 2.50 -7.92 -1.93
CA VAL A 88 3.95 -7.84 -1.69
C VAL A 88 4.60 -9.10 -2.27
N PRO A 89 5.57 -8.99 -3.19
CA PRO A 89 6.17 -10.14 -3.86
C PRO A 89 6.79 -11.16 -2.89
N LYS A 90 6.55 -12.45 -3.13
CA LYS A 90 7.22 -13.56 -2.43
C LYS A 90 8.73 -13.57 -2.60
N SER A 91 9.22 -12.96 -3.67
CA SER A 91 10.64 -12.87 -4.00
C SER A 91 11.38 -11.82 -3.17
N ILE A 92 10.73 -11.09 -2.27
CA ILE A 92 11.37 -10.08 -1.42
C ILE A 92 12.49 -10.70 -0.56
N ARG A 93 13.62 -10.00 -0.45
CA ARG A 93 14.84 -10.50 0.21
C ARG A 93 15.41 -9.54 1.26
N ILE A 94 14.55 -8.95 2.10
CA ILE A 94 15.03 -8.17 3.26
C ILE A 94 15.86 -9.07 4.19
N LYS A 95 15.36 -10.29 4.44
CA LYS A 95 16.05 -11.38 5.16
C LYS A 95 15.97 -12.64 4.31
N CYS A 96 16.89 -13.57 4.53
CA CYS A 96 16.92 -14.86 3.82
C CYS A 96 15.62 -15.68 3.96
N LYS A 97 14.89 -15.52 5.08
CA LYS A 97 13.63 -16.23 5.36
C LYS A 97 12.38 -15.50 4.88
N CYS A 98 12.49 -14.36 4.18
CA CYS A 98 11.33 -13.56 3.76
C CYS A 98 10.39 -14.33 2.83
N SER A 99 10.93 -15.13 1.90
CA SER A 99 10.14 -15.91 0.96
C SER A 99 9.28 -16.99 1.62
N THR A 100 9.52 -17.31 2.89
CA THR A 100 8.77 -18.29 3.68
C THR A 100 8.20 -17.69 4.97
N CYS A 101 8.32 -16.37 5.18
CA CYS A 101 7.86 -15.78 6.44
C CYS A 101 6.33 -15.69 6.48
N HIS A 102 5.78 -15.76 7.70
CA HIS A 102 4.33 -15.79 7.91
C HIS A 102 3.62 -14.59 7.26
N THR A 103 4.16 -13.39 7.43
CA THR A 103 3.62 -12.16 6.84
C THR A 103 3.47 -12.24 5.31
N ILE A 104 4.47 -12.78 4.61
CA ILE A 104 4.47 -12.85 3.14
C ILE A 104 3.59 -13.99 2.64
N GLN A 105 3.51 -15.12 3.36
CA GLN A 105 2.68 -16.27 2.98
C GLN A 105 1.22 -16.16 3.40
N ALA A 106 0.89 -15.25 4.33
CA ALA A 106 -0.47 -15.14 4.86
C ALA A 106 -1.47 -14.68 3.79
N ILE A 107 -2.72 -15.11 3.94
CA ILE A 107 -3.86 -14.66 3.12
C ILE A 107 -4.03 -13.13 3.14
N HIS A 108 -3.54 -12.49 4.20
CA HIS A 108 -3.41 -11.06 4.36
C HIS A 108 -2.68 -10.38 3.19
N ASN A 109 -1.69 -11.05 2.61
CA ASN A 109 -0.91 -10.59 1.46
C ASN A 109 -1.50 -11.07 0.12
N MET A 110 -2.68 -11.70 0.09
CA MET A 110 -3.22 -12.31 -1.12
C MET A 110 -4.49 -11.61 -1.63
N ILE A 111 -4.61 -11.50 -2.95
CA ILE A 111 -5.79 -10.96 -3.66
C ILE A 111 -6.10 -11.79 -4.92
N ARG A 112 -7.25 -11.52 -5.56
CA ARG A 112 -7.57 -12.04 -6.89
C ARG A 112 -7.09 -11.08 -7.98
N ALA A 113 -6.32 -11.58 -8.93
CA ALA A 113 -5.86 -10.82 -10.09
C ALA A 113 -5.99 -11.66 -11.36
N CYS A 114 -6.31 -11.03 -12.49
CA CYS A 114 -6.26 -11.72 -13.76
C CYS A 114 -4.80 -12.01 -14.15
N LYS A 115 -4.58 -13.08 -14.91
CA LYS A 115 -3.24 -13.49 -15.39
C LYS A 115 -2.44 -12.34 -16.03
N SER A 116 -3.11 -11.49 -16.84
CA SER A 116 -2.48 -10.34 -17.48
C SER A 116 -1.92 -9.33 -16.47
N CYS A 117 -2.70 -8.95 -15.44
CA CYS A 117 -2.23 -8.01 -14.42
C CYS A 117 -1.12 -8.63 -13.55
N ASN A 118 -1.23 -9.91 -13.18
CA ASN A 118 -0.22 -10.61 -12.40
C ASN A 118 1.13 -10.66 -13.15
N LEU A 119 1.09 -11.00 -14.45
CA LEU A 119 2.27 -11.02 -15.31
C LEU A 119 2.87 -9.63 -15.55
N ALA A 120 2.05 -8.58 -15.59
CA ALA A 120 2.51 -7.21 -15.72
C ALA A 120 3.12 -6.71 -14.40
N LYS A 121 2.54 -7.03 -13.25
CA LYS A 121 3.02 -6.60 -11.93
C LYS A 121 4.35 -7.25 -11.56
N ARG A 122 4.50 -8.56 -11.79
CA ARG A 122 5.74 -9.31 -11.47
C ARG A 122 6.18 -9.07 -10.02
N THR A 123 7.37 -8.49 -9.84
CA THR A 123 8.00 -8.18 -8.57
C THR A 123 7.88 -6.70 -8.18
N MET A 124 7.12 -5.89 -8.94
CA MET A 124 6.87 -4.50 -8.59
C MET A 124 6.05 -4.40 -7.30
N GLY A 125 6.30 -3.33 -6.55
CA GLY A 125 5.41 -2.89 -5.50
C GLY A 125 4.06 -2.41 -6.05
N LEU A 126 3.12 -2.12 -5.16
CA LEU A 126 1.79 -1.71 -5.56
C LEU A 126 1.79 -0.32 -6.23
N TYR A 127 2.54 0.63 -5.67
CA TYR A 127 2.62 1.99 -6.20
C TYR A 127 3.38 2.02 -7.51
N GLU A 128 4.49 1.29 -7.62
CA GLU A 128 5.24 1.11 -8.86
C GLU A 128 4.36 0.53 -9.98
N PHE A 129 3.59 -0.51 -9.67
CA PHE A 129 2.70 -1.12 -10.64
C PHE A 129 1.64 -0.14 -11.13
N PHE A 130 1.04 0.65 -10.24
CA PHE A 130 0.06 1.67 -10.64
C PHE A 130 0.71 2.84 -11.38
N LYS A 131 1.95 3.22 -11.06
CA LYS A 131 2.71 4.21 -11.83
C LYS A 131 2.98 3.71 -13.24
N ALA A 132 3.39 2.46 -13.41
CA ALA A 132 3.59 1.85 -14.72
C ALA A 132 2.29 1.72 -15.51
N LYS A 133 1.17 1.42 -14.83
CA LYS A 133 -0.16 1.31 -15.45
C LYS A 133 -0.74 2.67 -15.88
N TYR A 134 -0.38 3.75 -15.18
CA TYR A 134 -0.86 5.10 -15.43
C TYR A 134 0.33 6.09 -15.49
N PRO A 135 1.21 5.98 -16.50
CA PRO A 135 2.48 6.71 -16.54
C PRO A 135 2.30 8.23 -16.55
N ASP A 136 1.28 8.71 -17.26
CA ASP A 136 0.96 10.14 -17.41
C ASP A 136 0.17 10.71 -16.22
N ASP A 137 -0.33 9.86 -15.32
CA ASP A 137 -1.08 10.29 -14.15
C ASP A 137 -0.14 10.59 -12.98
N THR A 138 0.05 11.87 -12.69
CA THR A 138 0.85 12.34 -11.53
C THR A 138 0.24 11.93 -10.18
N LYS A 139 -1.01 11.48 -10.16
CA LYS A 139 -1.75 10.99 -8.98
C LYS A 139 -2.23 9.55 -9.17
N PHE A 140 -1.48 8.73 -9.92
CA PHE A 140 -1.76 7.31 -10.14
C PHE A 140 -2.16 6.55 -8.86
N TYR A 141 -1.58 6.91 -7.71
CA TYR A 141 -1.87 6.29 -6.42
C TYR A 141 -3.31 6.49 -5.94
N ASP A 142 -4.02 7.53 -6.37
CA ASP A 142 -5.44 7.75 -6.03
C ASP A 142 -6.38 6.80 -6.79
N ARG A 143 -5.87 6.08 -7.81
CA ARG A 143 -6.60 5.04 -8.55
C ARG A 143 -6.57 3.68 -7.88
N ILE A 144 -5.73 3.50 -6.86
CA ILE A 144 -5.60 2.23 -6.17
C ILE A 144 -6.89 1.93 -5.39
N PRO A 145 -7.51 0.75 -5.57
CA PRO A 145 -8.69 0.39 -4.79
C PRO A 145 -8.42 0.41 -3.28
N PRO A 146 -9.27 1.06 -2.47
CA PRO A 146 -9.08 1.22 -1.02
C PRO A 146 -8.75 -0.07 -0.26
N LEU A 147 -9.43 -1.16 -0.59
CA LEU A 147 -9.23 -2.46 0.06
C LEU A 147 -7.87 -3.06 -0.28
N LEU A 148 -7.43 -2.94 -1.53
CA LEU A 148 -6.12 -3.40 -1.99
C LEU A 148 -5.00 -2.62 -1.31
N GLU A 149 -5.12 -1.28 -1.29
CA GLU A 149 -4.11 -0.42 -0.68
C GLU A 149 -3.99 -0.67 0.83
N LYS A 150 -5.10 -0.85 1.56
CA LYS A 150 -5.06 -1.19 2.99
C LYS A 150 -4.29 -2.49 3.28
N LYS A 151 -4.56 -3.56 2.52
CA LYS A 151 -3.85 -4.84 2.68
C LYS A 151 -2.36 -4.68 2.37
N TYR A 152 -2.02 -3.90 1.33
CA TYR A 152 -0.65 -3.60 0.99
C TYR A 152 0.08 -2.83 2.10
N LEU A 153 -0.47 -1.69 2.53
CA LEU A 153 0.13 -0.82 3.56
C LEU A 153 0.45 -1.58 4.85
N LYS A 154 -0.47 -2.44 5.31
CA LYS A 154 -0.25 -3.26 6.51
C LYS A 154 0.82 -4.33 6.30
N THR A 155 0.88 -4.92 5.11
CA THR A 155 1.88 -5.97 4.81
C THR A 155 3.28 -5.37 4.62
N ILE A 156 3.39 -4.28 3.85
CA ILE A 156 4.66 -3.63 3.56
C ILE A 156 5.22 -2.90 4.80
N TRP A 157 4.38 -2.45 5.73
CA TRP A 157 4.83 -1.97 7.03
C TRP A 157 5.67 -2.99 7.78
N ASN A 158 5.20 -4.23 7.89
CA ASN A 158 5.94 -5.31 8.54
C ASN A 158 7.29 -5.56 7.83
N CYS A 159 7.33 -5.34 6.51
CA CYS A 159 8.56 -5.42 5.74
C CYS A 159 9.52 -4.28 6.13
N HIS A 160 9.04 -3.03 6.18
CA HIS A 160 9.84 -1.88 6.62
C HIS A 160 10.31 -1.99 8.06
N GLU A 161 9.47 -2.47 8.96
CA GLU A 161 9.81 -2.74 10.35
C GLU A 161 10.92 -3.79 10.44
N CYS A 162 10.78 -4.90 9.71
CA CYS A 162 11.77 -5.97 9.65
C CYS A 162 13.13 -5.50 9.11
N ALA A 163 13.14 -4.50 8.21
CA ALA A 163 14.32 -3.89 7.64
C ALA A 163 14.87 -2.69 8.44
N GLY A 164 14.16 -2.21 9.47
CA GLY A 164 14.54 -1.00 10.22
C GLY A 164 14.47 0.28 9.39
N THR A 165 13.53 0.39 8.45
CA THR A 165 13.43 1.54 7.51
C THR A 165 12.22 2.45 7.75
N LEU A 166 11.40 2.17 8.77
CA LEU A 166 10.20 2.96 9.06
C LEU A 166 10.53 4.44 9.34
N ASP A 167 11.67 4.74 9.95
CA ASP A 167 12.08 6.09 10.32
C ASP A 167 12.95 6.79 9.25
N VAL A 168 13.12 6.17 8.08
CA VAL A 168 13.86 6.77 6.96
C VAL A 168 12.92 7.68 6.17
N GLY A 169 13.40 8.85 5.75
CA GLY A 169 12.63 9.80 4.95
C GLY A 169 12.57 9.43 3.47
N ASP A 170 13.62 9.82 2.77
CA ASP A 170 13.84 9.58 1.34
C ASP A 170 14.64 8.29 1.17
N LEU A 171 13.94 7.20 0.85
CA LEU A 171 14.51 5.85 0.85
C LEU A 171 15.20 5.53 -0.48
N ASP A 172 14.75 6.14 -1.57
CA ASP A 172 15.34 5.97 -2.91
C ASP A 172 16.42 7.03 -3.23
N GLY A 173 16.46 8.14 -2.49
CA GLY A 173 17.48 9.19 -2.58
C GLY A 173 17.22 10.22 -3.68
N ASP A 174 15.99 10.34 -4.20
CA ASP A 174 15.63 11.28 -5.27
C ASP A 174 15.41 12.73 -4.79
N GLY A 175 15.50 12.97 -3.48
CA GLY A 175 15.28 14.24 -2.82
C GLY A 175 13.81 14.52 -2.47
N ARG A 176 12.89 13.55 -2.64
CA ARG A 176 11.46 13.72 -2.41
C ARG A 176 10.84 12.48 -1.76
N ILE A 177 10.18 12.69 -0.63
CA ILE A 177 9.36 11.63 0.00
C ILE A 177 8.04 11.47 -0.78
N THR A 178 7.90 10.36 -1.48
CA THR A 178 6.75 9.96 -2.29
C THR A 178 6.31 8.53 -2.00
N VAL A 179 5.13 8.12 -2.51
CA VAL A 179 4.65 6.74 -2.35
C VAL A 179 5.58 5.67 -2.96
N LEU A 180 6.51 6.06 -3.83
CA LEU A 180 7.48 5.13 -4.40
C LEU A 180 8.56 4.72 -3.39
N ASP A 181 8.86 5.57 -2.38
CA ASP A 181 9.75 5.23 -1.28
C ASP A 181 9.25 4.03 -0.46
N ILE A 182 7.93 3.82 -0.40
CA ILE A 182 7.34 2.63 0.24
C ILE A 182 7.76 1.36 -0.52
N ASP A 183 7.79 1.41 -1.84
CA ASP A 183 8.08 0.25 -2.68
C ASP A 183 9.59 -0.02 -2.77
N GLN A 184 10.42 0.99 -2.50
CA GLN A 184 11.88 0.91 -2.64
C GLN A 184 12.53 -0.20 -1.80
N ILE A 185 11.91 -0.61 -0.68
CA ILE A 185 12.37 -1.74 0.12
C ILE A 185 12.39 -3.07 -0.66
N LEU A 186 11.56 -3.21 -1.68
CA LEU A 186 11.47 -4.42 -2.50
C LEU A 186 12.70 -4.63 -3.38
N HIS A 187 13.45 -3.56 -3.67
CA HIS A 187 14.67 -3.59 -4.48
C HIS A 187 15.94 -3.75 -3.67
N ARG A 188 15.84 -3.73 -2.34
CA ARG A 188 17.00 -3.95 -1.47
C ARG A 188 17.46 -5.41 -1.57
N SER A 189 18.73 -5.59 -1.91
CA SER A 189 19.41 -6.88 -1.79
C SER A 189 19.81 -7.12 -0.34
N THR A 190 19.83 -8.37 0.12
CA THR A 190 20.37 -8.74 1.44
C THR A 190 21.79 -8.20 1.60
N THR A 191 22.00 -7.26 2.51
CA THR A 191 23.33 -7.08 3.11
C THR A 191 23.59 -8.29 4.00
N SER A 192 24.65 -9.01 3.68
CA SER A 192 25.09 -10.25 4.33
C SER A 192 25.42 -10.06 5.80
#